data_AF-A0A3D8IJ54-F1
#
_entry.id   AF-A0A3D8IJ54-F1
#
_cell.length_a   1.000
_cell.length_b   1.000
_cell.length_c   1.000
_cell.angle_alpha   90.00
_cell.angle_beta   90.00
_cell.angle_gamma   90.00
#
_symmetry.space_group_name_H-M   'P 1'
#
loop_
_entity.id
_entity.type
_entity.pdbx_description
1 polymer ?
#
loop_
_entity_poly.entity_id
_entity_poly.type
_entity_poly.pdbx_seq_one_letter_code
_entity_poly.pdbx_strand_id
1 'polypeptide(L)'
;MENYLANLTNDLRESNKKLNYENQSLQEEIIKLKEHIKVLEKSDYIDELEFNIKTLQDALKNERQTQQILKNDVESLSKRLDEFLTLFATYINEDEENNIYKINNDKSLMFGVNIDSAFIKNSNPKAIRNYLNILKCNNIQNFIINDFQIQKKSDVILIGEVFADFIRLSNLNNEAHIYGLVEMSMPNVINQNAIAITFYGNKDIKEEFSKFKKIYSNQLNFKDSLE
;
A
#
# COMPACT_ATOMS: atom_id res chain seq x y z
N MET A 1 -22.37 -46.64 80.79
CA MET A 1 -22.82 -45.28 80.42
C MET A 1 -21.71 -44.26 80.64
N GLU A 2 -20.99 -44.30 81.77
CA GLU A 2 -19.86 -43.39 82.07
C GLU A 2 -18.70 -43.43 81.06
N ASN A 3 -18.26 -44.62 80.63
CA ASN A 3 -17.18 -44.73 79.62
C ASN A 3 -17.54 -44.11 78.25
N TYR A 4 -18.83 -44.10 77.89
CA TYR A 4 -19.29 -43.48 76.65
C TYR A 4 -19.27 -41.95 76.74
N LEU A 5 -19.71 -41.40 77.88
CA LEU A 5 -19.67 -39.96 78.14
C LEU A 5 -18.23 -39.42 78.23
N ALA A 6 -17.31 -40.20 78.83
CA ALA A 6 -15.90 -39.85 78.89
C ALA A 6 -15.25 -39.82 77.50
N ASN A 7 -15.52 -40.82 76.65
CA ASN A 7 -15.02 -40.84 75.27
C ASN A 7 -15.58 -39.68 74.44
N LEU A 8 -16.89 -39.43 74.51
CA LEU A 8 -17.53 -38.31 73.81
C LEU A 8 -16.95 -36.95 74.24
N THR A 9 -16.65 -36.79 75.52
CA THR A 9 -16.07 -35.56 76.08
C THR A 9 -14.63 -35.35 75.60
N ASN A 10 -13.85 -36.44 75.47
CA ASN A 10 -12.51 -36.39 74.92
C ASN A 10 -12.53 -36.06 73.42
N ASP A 11 -13.42 -36.68 72.65
CA ASP A 11 -13.59 -36.41 71.22
C ASP A 11 -14.00 -34.95 70.96
N LEU A 12 -14.94 -34.42 71.75
CA LEU A 12 -15.34 -33.01 71.70
C LEU A 12 -14.19 -32.07 72.07
N ARG A 13 -13.33 -32.46 73.00
CA ARG A 13 -12.17 -31.67 73.42
C ARG A 13 -11.09 -31.65 72.34
N GLU A 14 -10.83 -32.78 71.68
CA GLU A 14 -9.90 -32.84 70.56
C GLU A 14 -10.41 -32.07 69.35
N SER A 15 -11.70 -32.22 69.02
CA SER A 15 -12.34 -31.46 67.95
C SER A 15 -12.28 -29.95 68.20
N ASN A 16 -12.57 -29.50 69.43
CA ASN A 16 -12.44 -28.08 69.80
C ASN A 16 -11.00 -27.58 69.69
N LYS A 17 -10.01 -28.37 70.11
CA LYS A 17 -8.60 -28.00 69.94
C LYS A 17 -8.25 -27.83 68.47
N LYS A 18 -8.67 -28.77 67.61
CA LYS A 18 -8.42 -28.72 66.17
C LYS A 18 -9.06 -27.49 65.53
N LEU A 19 -10.33 -27.22 65.83
CA LEU A 19 -11.04 -26.03 65.36
C LEU A 19 -10.36 -24.73 65.82
N ASN A 20 -9.79 -24.71 67.02
CA ASN A 20 -9.10 -23.53 67.52
C ASN A 20 -7.77 -23.27 66.77
N TYR A 21 -7.03 -24.34 66.45
CA TYR A 21 -5.84 -24.24 65.60
C TYR A 21 -6.18 -23.78 64.18
N GLU A 22 -7.24 -24.33 63.57
CA GLU A 22 -7.70 -23.92 62.25
C GLU A 22 -8.12 -22.44 62.24
N ASN A 23 -8.85 -21.99 63.26
CA ASN A 23 -9.23 -20.58 63.39
C ASN A 23 -8.01 -19.64 63.53
N GLN A 24 -7.00 -20.04 64.30
CA GLN A 24 -5.76 -19.25 64.42
C GLN A 24 -5.02 -19.18 63.08
N SER A 25 -4.89 -20.30 62.38
CA SER A 25 -4.26 -20.35 61.06
C SER A 25 -4.99 -19.47 60.04
N LEU A 26 -6.32 -19.52 60.02
CA LEU A 26 -7.13 -18.69 59.13
C LEU A 26 -7.01 -17.20 59.47
N GLN A 27 -6.92 -16.84 60.75
CA GLN A 27 -6.71 -15.45 61.16
C GLN A 27 -5.36 -14.91 60.68
N GLU A 28 -4.29 -15.71 60.79
CA GLU A 28 -2.97 -15.35 60.27
C GLU A 28 -2.97 -15.18 58.75
N GLU A 29 -3.67 -16.05 58.03
CA GLU A 29 -3.80 -15.95 56.57
C GLU A 29 -4.58 -14.71 56.13
N ILE A 30 -5.67 -14.37 56.84
CA ILE A 30 -6.43 -13.14 56.61
C ILE A 30 -5.55 -11.89 56.81
N ILE A 31 -4.68 -11.88 57.82
CA ILE A 31 -3.76 -10.76 58.07
C ILE A 31 -2.79 -10.60 56.90
N LYS A 32 -2.16 -11.70 56.45
CA LYS A 32 -1.24 -11.69 55.30
C LYS A 32 -1.92 -11.21 54.02
N LEU A 33 -3.14 -11.66 53.76
CA LEU A 33 -3.91 -11.23 52.60
C LEU A 33 -4.26 -9.73 52.65
N LYS A 34 -4.62 -9.20 53.82
CA LYS A 34 -4.88 -7.76 54.00
C LYS A 34 -3.64 -6.91 53.77
N GLU A 35 -2.48 -7.36 54.24
CA GLU A 35 -1.21 -6.66 53.97
C GLU A 35 -0.87 -6.66 52.48
N HIS A 36 -1.07 -7.79 51.79
CA HIS A 36 -0.81 -7.89 50.36
C HIS A 36 -1.76 -6.99 49.53
N ILE A 37 -3.05 -6.94 49.87
CA ILE A 37 -4.01 -6.03 49.23
C ILE A 37 -3.61 -4.57 49.43
N LYS A 38 -3.18 -4.18 50.63
CA LYS A 38 -2.75 -2.81 50.94
C LYS A 38 -1.52 -2.37 50.14
N VAL A 39 -0.63 -3.31 49.79
CA VAL A 39 0.52 -3.04 48.91
C VAL A 39 0.07 -2.86 47.47
N LEU A 40 -0.89 -3.66 47.00
CA LEU A 40 -1.46 -3.54 45.65
C LEU A 40 -2.26 -2.24 45.46
N GLU A 41 -3.03 -1.82 46.47
CA GLU A 41 -3.77 -0.55 46.46
C GLU A 41 -2.87 0.70 46.48
N LYS A 42 -1.63 0.55 46.93
CA LYS A 42 -0.60 1.61 46.97
C LYS A 42 0.41 1.50 45.84
N SER A 43 0.14 0.69 44.82
CA SER A 43 1.12 0.43 43.78
C SER A 43 1.25 1.65 42.86
N ASP A 44 2.34 2.39 43.03
CA ASP A 44 2.82 3.50 42.18
C ASP A 44 2.86 3.13 40.67
N TYR A 45 2.79 1.84 40.37
CA TYR A 45 2.74 1.29 39.02
C TYR A 45 1.49 1.70 38.24
N ILE A 46 0.33 1.84 38.89
CA ILE A 46 -0.90 2.29 38.19
C ILE A 46 -0.74 3.75 37.78
N ASP A 47 -0.25 4.60 38.69
CA ASP A 47 0.00 6.02 38.41
C ASP A 47 1.08 6.20 37.33
N GLU A 48 2.13 5.36 37.35
CA GLU A 48 3.17 5.33 36.32
C GLU A 48 2.61 4.92 34.94
N LEU A 49 1.73 3.91 34.90
CA LEU A 49 1.06 3.51 33.67
C LEU A 49 0.11 4.60 33.14
N GLU A 50 -0.65 5.25 34.01
CA GLU A 50 -1.54 6.35 33.62
C GLU A 50 -0.74 7.55 33.08
N PHE A 51 0.38 7.88 33.72
CA PHE A 51 1.30 8.91 33.24
C PHE A 51 1.85 8.55 31.84
N ASN A 52 2.34 7.33 31.67
CA ASN A 52 2.89 6.85 30.39
C ASN A 52 1.84 6.86 29.27
N ILE A 53 0.60 6.42 29.57
CA ILE A 53 -0.52 6.47 28.62
C ILE A 53 -0.76 7.92 28.17
N LYS A 54 -0.78 8.86 29.10
CA LYS A 54 -0.99 10.28 28.79
C LYS A 54 0.13 10.85 27.91
N THR A 55 1.39 10.55 28.24
CA THR A 55 2.54 10.98 27.43
C THR A 55 2.46 10.43 26.00
N LEU A 56 2.10 9.15 25.85
CA LEU A 56 1.93 8.52 24.54
C LEU A 56 0.78 9.14 23.74
N GLN A 57 -0.34 9.49 24.39
CA GLN A 57 -1.46 10.16 23.74
C GLN A 57 -1.07 11.55 23.21
N ASP A 58 -0.30 12.31 24.00
CA ASP A 58 0.19 13.63 23.58
C ASP A 58 1.19 13.53 22.43
N ALA A 59 2.10 12.56 22.47
CA ALA A 59 3.04 12.28 21.38
C ALA A 59 2.32 11.91 20.08
N LEU A 60 1.32 11.02 20.16
CA LEU A 60 0.50 10.60 19.00
C LEU A 60 -0.26 11.79 18.39
N LYS A 61 -0.78 12.68 19.23
CA LYS A 61 -1.47 13.89 18.78
C LYS A 61 -0.53 14.83 18.03
N ASN A 62 0.69 15.03 18.54
CA ASN A 62 1.70 15.84 17.89
C ASN A 62 2.11 15.23 16.54
N GLU A 63 2.38 13.93 16.47
CA GLU A 63 2.70 13.26 15.20
C GLU A 63 1.60 13.46 14.15
N ARG A 64 0.33 13.30 14.53
CA ARG A 64 -0.80 13.52 13.61
C ARG A 64 -0.85 14.94 13.07
N GLN A 65 -0.53 15.93 13.91
CA GLN A 65 -0.45 17.32 13.47
C GLN A 65 0.71 17.53 12.50
N THR A 66 1.88 16.97 12.78
CA THR A 66 3.04 17.03 11.87
C THR A 66 2.74 16.37 10.53
N GLN A 67 2.09 15.21 10.52
CA GLN A 67 1.67 14.53 9.28
C GLN A 67 0.71 15.38 8.46
N GLN A 68 -0.24 16.07 9.11
CA GLN A 68 -1.18 16.96 8.42
C GLN A 68 -0.47 18.17 7.80
N ILE A 69 0.49 18.76 8.50
CA ILE A 69 1.31 19.86 7.97
C ILE A 69 2.10 19.37 6.74
N LEU A 70 2.78 18.23 6.87
CA LEU A 70 3.57 17.66 5.78
C LEU A 70 2.71 17.38 4.54
N LYS A 71 1.49 16.87 4.73
CA LYS A 71 0.54 16.65 3.64
C LYS A 71 0.20 17.95 2.91
N ASN A 72 -0.11 19.01 3.66
CA ASN A 72 -0.42 20.31 3.08
C ASN A 72 0.79 20.91 2.32
N ASP A 73 2.00 20.72 2.84
CA ASP A 73 3.24 21.18 2.21
C ASP A 73 3.49 20.44 0.89
N VAL A 74 3.26 19.13 0.84
CA VAL A 74 3.34 18.33 -0.40
C VAL A 74 2.33 18.82 -1.43
N GLU A 75 1.08 19.04 -1.03
CA GLU A 75 0.04 19.57 -1.94
C GLU A 75 0.42 20.97 -2.48
N SER A 76 0.97 21.83 -1.62
CA SER A 76 1.46 23.16 -2.03
C SER A 76 2.62 23.07 -3.02
N LEU A 77 3.59 22.18 -2.75
CA LEU A 77 4.73 21.95 -3.62
C LEU A 77 4.30 21.41 -4.99
N SER A 78 3.38 20.43 -5.03
CA SER A 78 2.81 19.92 -6.27
C SER A 78 2.16 21.03 -7.10
N LYS A 79 1.39 21.91 -6.47
CA LYS A 79 0.78 23.05 -7.16
C LYS A 79 1.83 24.01 -7.74
N ARG A 80 2.89 24.31 -6.99
CA ARG A 80 4.00 25.15 -7.48
C ARG A 80 4.76 24.50 -8.62
N LEU A 81 4.95 23.18 -8.58
CA LEU A 81 5.54 22.42 -9.68
C LEU A 81 4.67 22.48 -10.93
N ASP A 82 3.35 22.35 -10.80
CA ASP A 82 2.43 22.49 -11.93
C ASP A 82 2.47 23.91 -12.54
N GLU A 83 2.53 24.95 -11.70
CA GLU A 83 2.71 26.34 -12.14
C GLU A 83 4.05 26.52 -12.87
N PHE A 84 5.13 25.98 -12.32
CA PHE A 84 6.46 26.03 -12.93
C PHE A 84 6.52 25.28 -14.27
N LEU A 85 5.95 24.09 -14.36
CA LEU A 85 5.84 23.32 -15.60
C LEU A 85 5.00 24.06 -16.65
N THR A 86 3.97 24.79 -16.21
CA THR A 86 3.16 25.63 -17.09
C THR A 86 3.99 26.78 -17.65
N LEU A 87 4.79 27.45 -16.81
CA LEU A 87 5.71 28.51 -17.23
C LEU A 87 6.80 28.01 -18.18
N PHE A 88 7.40 26.85 -17.88
CA PHE A 88 8.36 26.20 -18.77
C PHE A 88 7.73 25.84 -20.11
N ALA A 89 6.50 25.34 -20.10
CA ALA A 89 5.79 25.04 -21.33
C ALA A 89 5.45 26.29 -22.14
N THR A 90 5.12 27.42 -21.50
CA THR A 90 4.95 28.68 -22.23
C THR A 90 6.26 29.18 -22.84
N TYR A 91 7.39 28.96 -22.17
CA TYR A 91 8.69 29.39 -22.66
C TYR A 91 9.27 28.46 -23.75
N ILE A 92 8.95 27.17 -23.69
CA ILE A 92 9.39 26.17 -24.68
C ILE A 92 8.49 26.16 -25.93
N ASN A 93 7.21 26.56 -25.81
CA ASN A 93 6.24 26.51 -26.91
C ASN A 93 5.90 27.88 -27.52
N GLU A 94 6.89 28.76 -27.74
CA GLU A 94 6.70 29.89 -28.68
C GLU A 94 6.53 29.41 -30.14
N ASP A 95 6.80 28.14 -30.43
CA ASP A 95 6.39 27.48 -31.68
C ASP A 95 5.01 26.81 -31.53
N GLU A 96 4.00 27.48 -32.08
CA GLU A 96 2.70 26.88 -32.38
C GLU A 96 2.85 25.59 -33.21
N GLU A 97 1.93 24.63 -33.01
CA GLU A 97 1.60 23.46 -33.87
C GLU A 97 2.24 22.07 -33.67
N ASN A 98 3.26 21.82 -32.83
CA ASN A 98 3.75 20.45 -32.64
C ASN A 98 3.07 19.67 -31.50
N ASN A 99 1.74 19.61 -31.51
CA ASN A 99 0.96 18.77 -30.59
C ASN A 99 1.00 17.29 -31.06
N ILE A 100 2.20 16.71 -31.14
CA ILE A 100 2.42 15.33 -31.59
C ILE A 100 1.71 14.30 -30.69
N TYR A 101 1.42 14.68 -29.44
CA TYR A 101 0.78 13.80 -28.46
C TYR A 101 -0.75 13.94 -28.50
N LYS A 102 -1.42 12.91 -29.03
CA LYS A 102 -2.88 12.76 -28.98
C LYS A 102 -3.31 11.89 -27.79
N ILE A 103 -2.92 12.31 -26.58
CA ILE A 103 -3.25 11.61 -25.34
C ILE A 103 -4.77 11.68 -25.11
N ASN A 104 -5.44 10.54 -24.92
CA ASN A 104 -6.85 10.49 -24.53
C ASN A 104 -7.07 11.08 -23.14
N ASN A 105 -8.33 11.27 -22.74
CA ASN A 105 -8.66 11.75 -21.41
C ASN A 105 -8.83 10.63 -20.37
N ASP A 106 -8.91 9.36 -20.78
CA ASP A 106 -9.09 8.23 -19.86
C ASP A 106 -7.76 7.83 -19.20
N LYS A 107 -7.44 8.50 -18.10
CA LYS A 107 -6.24 8.23 -17.28
C LYS A 107 -6.17 6.83 -16.70
N SER A 108 -7.29 6.11 -16.60
CA SER A 108 -7.28 4.73 -16.08
C SER A 108 -6.64 3.73 -17.04
N LEU A 109 -6.41 4.14 -18.29
CA LEU A 109 -5.75 3.35 -19.33
C LEU A 109 -4.37 3.90 -19.70
N MET A 110 -3.76 4.67 -18.78
CA MET A 110 -2.44 5.25 -18.96
C MET A 110 -1.46 4.72 -17.92
N PHE A 111 -0.31 4.25 -18.40
CA PHE A 111 0.69 3.57 -17.59
C PHE A 111 2.07 4.18 -17.85
N GLY A 112 2.74 4.62 -16.79
CA GLY A 112 4.04 5.27 -16.88
C GLY A 112 5.18 4.26 -16.93
N VAL A 113 6.08 4.42 -17.89
CA VAL A 113 7.40 3.76 -17.89
C VAL A 113 8.39 4.74 -17.29
N ASN A 114 8.82 4.48 -16.05
CA ASN A 114 9.63 5.40 -15.24
C ASN A 114 9.00 6.81 -15.09
N ILE A 115 7.66 6.86 -15.10
CA ILE A 115 6.85 8.04 -14.78
C ILE A 115 5.91 7.65 -13.64
N ASP A 116 5.81 8.50 -12.62
CA ASP A 116 4.98 8.22 -11.45
C ASP A 116 3.49 8.13 -11.83
N SER A 117 2.84 7.04 -11.38
CA SER A 117 1.40 6.84 -11.54
C SER A 117 0.57 7.92 -10.83
N ALA A 118 1.05 8.47 -9.71
CA ALA A 118 0.35 9.54 -8.99
C ALA A 118 0.32 10.83 -9.82
N PHE A 119 1.44 11.15 -10.50
CA PHE A 119 1.51 12.26 -11.45
C PHE A 119 0.49 12.07 -12.58
N ILE A 120 0.48 10.93 -13.27
CA ILE A 120 -0.46 10.66 -14.38
C ILE A 120 -1.93 10.82 -13.92
N LYS A 121 -2.26 10.31 -12.73
CA LYS A 121 -3.62 10.39 -12.17
C LYS A 121 -4.03 11.82 -11.83
N ASN A 122 -3.14 12.61 -11.25
CA ASN A 122 -3.47 13.93 -10.71
C ASN A 122 -3.29 15.08 -11.74
N SER A 123 -2.38 14.93 -12.70
CA SER A 123 -2.03 15.99 -13.65
C SER A 123 -3.02 16.08 -14.80
N ASN A 124 -3.26 17.28 -15.33
CA ASN A 124 -4.09 17.46 -16.52
C ASN A 124 -3.36 16.99 -17.79
N PRO A 125 -4.07 16.70 -18.91
CA PRO A 125 -3.43 16.23 -20.14
C PRO A 125 -2.33 17.16 -20.67
N LYS A 126 -2.45 18.49 -20.49
CA LYS A 126 -1.44 19.46 -20.91
C LYS A 126 -0.14 19.29 -20.11
N ALA A 127 -0.24 19.13 -18.79
CA ALA A 127 0.91 18.88 -17.91
C ALA A 127 1.61 17.57 -18.26
N ILE A 128 0.85 16.50 -18.57
CA ILE A 128 1.42 15.22 -19.04
C ILE A 128 2.19 15.42 -20.35
N ARG A 129 1.64 16.14 -21.33
CA ARG A 129 2.32 16.43 -22.60
C ARG A 129 3.60 17.22 -22.41
N ASN A 130 3.56 18.25 -21.56
CA ASN A 130 4.72 19.06 -21.24
C ASN A 130 5.82 18.20 -20.59
N TYR A 131 5.43 17.30 -19.69
CA TYR A 131 6.35 16.39 -19.04
C TYR A 131 6.99 15.41 -20.03
N LEU A 132 6.22 14.85 -20.96
CA LEU A 132 6.74 14.00 -22.05
C LEU A 132 7.72 14.77 -22.94
N ASN A 133 7.45 16.05 -23.24
CA ASN A 133 8.37 16.90 -23.97
C ASN A 133 9.70 17.13 -23.23
N ILE A 134 9.64 17.40 -21.93
CA ILE A 134 10.84 17.55 -21.09
C ILE A 134 11.68 16.27 -21.10
N LEU A 135 11.02 15.11 -21.05
CA LEU A 135 11.67 13.80 -21.12
C LEU A 135 12.12 13.40 -22.54
N LYS A 136 11.92 14.26 -23.54
CA LYS A 136 12.24 14.02 -24.96
C LYS A 136 11.53 12.78 -25.52
N CYS A 137 10.29 12.55 -25.11
CA CYS A 137 9.48 11.40 -25.53
C CYS A 137 8.92 11.52 -26.96
N ASN A 138 9.79 11.74 -27.94
CA ASN A 138 9.40 12.07 -29.32
C ASN A 138 9.06 10.83 -30.18
N ASN A 139 9.35 9.61 -29.69
CA ASN A 139 9.05 8.38 -30.41
C ASN A 139 7.64 7.91 -30.09
N ILE A 140 6.74 8.10 -31.06
CA ILE A 140 5.35 7.64 -30.97
C ILE A 140 5.21 6.33 -31.75
N GLN A 141 4.83 5.27 -31.05
CA GLN A 141 4.70 3.93 -31.62
C GLN A 141 3.32 3.38 -31.33
N ASN A 142 2.65 2.90 -32.37
CA ASN A 142 1.33 2.30 -32.26
C ASN A 142 1.45 0.80 -32.50
N PHE A 143 0.87 0.02 -31.59
CA PHE A 143 0.83 -1.42 -31.65
C PHE A 143 -0.59 -1.91 -31.53
N ILE A 144 -0.83 -3.11 -32.05
CA ILE A 144 -2.13 -3.78 -31.95
C ILE A 144 -1.88 -5.20 -31.43
N ILE A 145 -2.66 -5.58 -30.42
CA ILE A 145 -2.70 -6.95 -29.92
C ILE A 145 -4.08 -7.54 -30.18
N ASN A 146 -4.12 -8.61 -30.99
CA ASN A 146 -5.36 -9.31 -31.37
C ASN A 146 -5.54 -10.65 -30.64
N ASP A 147 -4.48 -11.12 -29.97
CA ASP A 147 -4.37 -12.51 -29.53
C ASP A 147 -4.83 -12.72 -28.08
N PHE A 148 -5.36 -11.67 -27.43
CA PHE A 148 -5.79 -11.70 -26.04
C PHE A 148 -7.32 -11.81 -25.93
N GLN A 149 -7.78 -12.73 -25.07
CA GLN A 149 -9.19 -12.82 -24.70
C GLN A 149 -9.51 -11.75 -23.66
N ILE A 150 -10.05 -10.63 -24.11
CA ILE A 150 -10.39 -9.50 -23.24
C ILE A 150 -11.90 -9.50 -23.03
N GLN A 151 -12.33 -9.61 -21.77
CA GLN A 151 -13.75 -9.57 -21.43
C GLN A 151 -14.12 -8.30 -20.67
N LYS A 152 -13.16 -7.71 -19.93
CA LYS A 152 -13.38 -6.58 -19.03
C LYS A 152 -12.30 -5.52 -19.17
N LYS A 153 -12.64 -4.28 -18.80
CA LYS A 153 -11.68 -3.16 -18.70
C LYS A 153 -10.51 -3.48 -17.75
N SER A 154 -10.76 -4.24 -16.68
CA SER A 154 -9.72 -4.71 -15.75
C SER A 154 -8.61 -5.49 -16.45
N ASP A 155 -8.95 -6.28 -17.47
CA ASP A 155 -8.00 -7.11 -18.19
C ASP A 155 -7.06 -6.23 -19.01
N VAL A 156 -7.61 -5.19 -19.65
CA VAL A 156 -6.84 -4.17 -20.40
C VAL A 156 -5.92 -3.39 -19.47
N ILE A 157 -6.40 -3.02 -18.27
CA ILE A 157 -5.60 -2.33 -17.26
C ILE A 157 -4.41 -3.21 -16.86
N LEU A 158 -4.67 -4.49 -16.54
CA LEU A 158 -3.63 -5.43 -16.16
C LEU A 158 -2.58 -5.60 -17.28
N ILE A 159 -3.01 -5.75 -18.53
CA ILE A 159 -2.10 -5.85 -19.68
C ILE A 159 -1.24 -4.58 -19.78
N GLY A 160 -1.84 -3.40 -19.61
CA GLY A 160 -1.13 -2.13 -19.66
C GLY A 160 -0.08 -1.98 -18.54
N GLU A 161 -0.42 -2.35 -17.31
CA GLU A 161 0.50 -2.35 -16.17
C GLU A 161 1.67 -3.31 -16.42
N VAL A 162 1.37 -4.57 -16.78
CA VAL A 162 2.40 -5.59 -17.03
C VAL A 162 3.29 -5.20 -18.20
N PHE A 163 2.74 -4.59 -19.26
CA PHE A 163 3.53 -4.13 -20.39
C PHE A 163 4.46 -2.97 -20.02
N ALA A 164 3.97 -1.97 -19.28
CA ALA A 164 4.81 -0.87 -18.80
C ALA A 164 5.95 -1.36 -17.88
N ASP A 165 5.64 -2.29 -16.97
CA ASP A 165 6.62 -2.94 -16.10
C ASP A 165 7.63 -3.78 -16.90
N PHE A 166 7.17 -4.50 -17.92
CA PHE A 166 8.05 -5.28 -18.79
C PHE A 166 9.07 -4.38 -19.52
N ILE A 167 8.62 -3.24 -20.08
CA ILE A 167 9.54 -2.28 -20.72
C ILE A 167 10.58 -1.78 -19.71
N ARG A 168 10.14 -1.43 -18.49
CA ARG A 168 11.04 -0.96 -17.43
C ARG A 168 12.07 -2.02 -17.04
N LEU A 169 11.64 -3.26 -16.82
CA LEU A 169 12.50 -4.36 -16.38
C LEU A 169 13.46 -4.83 -17.47
N SER A 170 12.99 -4.92 -18.72
CA SER A 170 13.82 -5.31 -19.87
C SER A 170 14.94 -4.32 -20.16
N ASN A 171 14.79 -3.07 -19.73
CA ASN A 171 15.76 -1.98 -19.93
C ASN A 171 16.52 -1.60 -18.65
N LEU A 172 16.40 -2.36 -17.57
CA LEU A 172 16.98 -2.01 -16.26
C LEU A 172 18.52 -1.97 -16.27
N ASN A 173 19.14 -2.79 -17.13
CA ASN A 173 20.60 -2.88 -17.28
C ASN A 173 21.16 -2.01 -18.42
N ASN A 174 20.30 -1.31 -19.18
CA ASN A 174 20.75 -0.43 -20.25
C ASN A 174 21.19 0.91 -19.66
N GLU A 175 22.39 1.38 -19.99
CA GLU A 175 22.94 2.67 -19.50
C GLU A 175 22.05 3.88 -19.82
N ALA A 176 21.22 3.76 -20.86
CA ALA A 176 20.28 4.79 -21.22
C ALA A 176 18.88 4.48 -20.66
N HIS A 177 18.44 5.29 -19.71
CA HIS A 177 17.11 5.20 -19.10
C HIS A 177 16.00 5.36 -20.15
N ILE A 178 15.02 4.45 -20.10
CA ILE A 178 13.80 4.55 -20.89
C ILE A 178 12.72 5.30 -20.09
N TYR A 179 12.08 6.27 -20.73
CA TYR A 179 10.95 7.00 -20.20
C TYR A 179 9.83 6.99 -21.22
N GLY A 180 8.60 6.89 -20.76
CA GLY A 180 7.46 7.02 -21.64
C GLY A 180 6.11 6.79 -21.00
N LEU A 181 5.07 7.00 -21.80
CA LEU A 181 3.69 6.76 -21.44
C LEU A 181 3.12 5.69 -22.36
N VAL A 182 2.60 4.62 -21.78
CA VAL A 182 1.81 3.60 -22.46
C VAL A 182 0.34 3.98 -22.32
N GLU A 183 -0.35 4.10 -23.43
CA GLU A 183 -1.78 4.38 -23.51
C GLU A 183 -2.49 3.19 -24.15
N MET A 184 -3.47 2.62 -23.45
CA MET A 184 -4.27 1.49 -23.92
C MET A 184 -5.62 1.98 -24.41
N SER A 185 -6.10 1.43 -25.52
CA SER A 185 -7.47 1.66 -26.00
C SER A 185 -8.30 0.39 -25.85
N MET A 186 -9.55 0.55 -25.43
CA MET A 186 -10.49 -0.57 -25.38
C MET A 186 -10.79 -1.09 -26.80
N PRO A 187 -11.07 -2.40 -26.95
CA PRO A 187 -11.54 -2.95 -28.22
C PRO A 187 -12.79 -2.22 -28.71
N ASN A 188 -12.80 -1.82 -29.98
CA ASN A 188 -13.97 -1.20 -30.61
C ASN A 188 -14.93 -2.29 -31.15
N VAL A 189 -16.19 -1.94 -31.36
CA VAL A 189 -17.26 -2.83 -31.86
C VAL A 189 -16.87 -3.59 -33.15
N ILE A 190 -16.02 -2.98 -33.97
CA ILE A 190 -15.52 -3.53 -35.24
C ILE A 190 -14.40 -4.55 -35.03
N ASN A 191 -13.53 -4.32 -34.03
CA ASN A 191 -12.39 -5.19 -33.71
C ASN A 191 -12.55 -5.71 -32.29
N GLN A 192 -13.47 -6.66 -32.11
CA GLN A 192 -13.95 -7.10 -30.79
C GLN A 192 -12.85 -7.62 -29.85
N ASN A 193 -11.68 -7.99 -30.37
CA ASN A 193 -10.55 -8.53 -29.59
C ASN A 193 -9.22 -7.77 -29.81
N ALA A 194 -9.23 -6.60 -30.45
CA ALA A 194 -7.99 -5.86 -30.71
C ALA A 194 -7.80 -4.72 -29.71
N ILE A 195 -6.73 -4.77 -28.91
CA ILE A 195 -6.28 -3.62 -28.12
C ILE A 195 -5.28 -2.83 -28.95
N ALA A 196 -5.54 -1.53 -29.13
CA ALA A 196 -4.53 -0.60 -29.60
C ALA A 196 -3.71 -0.09 -28.41
N ILE A 197 -2.39 -0.10 -28.57
CA ILE A 197 -1.42 0.41 -27.60
C ILE A 197 -0.67 1.54 -28.28
N THR A 198 -0.69 2.73 -27.67
CA THR A 198 0.13 3.85 -28.10
C THR A 198 1.21 4.08 -27.07
N PHE A 199 2.47 4.05 -27.49
CA PHE A 199 3.60 4.36 -26.65
C PHE A 199 4.21 5.70 -27.07
N TYR A 200 4.32 6.61 -26.12
CA TYR A 200 5.03 7.88 -26.26
C TYR A 200 6.31 7.82 -25.42
N GLY A 201 7.46 7.60 -26.05
CA GLY A 201 8.70 7.39 -25.31
C GLY A 201 9.91 8.06 -25.90
N ASN A 202 10.97 8.10 -25.11
CA ASN A 202 12.27 8.66 -25.53
C ASN A 202 13.08 7.67 -26.39
N LYS A 203 12.61 6.42 -26.53
CA LYS A 203 13.28 5.34 -27.27
C LYS A 203 12.29 4.51 -28.10
N ASP A 204 12.83 3.78 -29.08
CA ASP A 204 12.10 2.73 -29.79
C ASP A 204 11.89 1.53 -28.84
N ILE A 205 10.71 0.90 -28.89
CA ILE A 205 10.37 -0.29 -28.07
C ILE A 205 9.81 -1.45 -28.91
N LYS A 206 9.99 -1.44 -30.23
CA LYS A 206 9.46 -2.50 -31.11
C LYS A 206 9.96 -3.89 -30.75
N GLU A 207 11.21 -3.99 -30.30
CA GLU A 207 11.81 -5.26 -29.90
C GLU A 207 11.18 -5.77 -28.60
N GLU A 208 11.03 -4.90 -27.61
CA GLU A 208 10.36 -5.17 -26.34
C GLU A 208 8.90 -5.57 -26.58
N PHE A 209 8.17 -4.85 -27.43
CA PHE A 209 6.81 -5.21 -27.80
C PHE A 209 6.75 -6.60 -28.44
N SER A 210 7.68 -6.92 -29.35
CA SER A 210 7.75 -8.23 -29.99
C SER A 210 8.05 -9.36 -29.00
N LYS A 211 8.94 -9.12 -28.03
CA LYS A 211 9.25 -10.07 -26.93
C LYS A 211 8.05 -10.25 -26.00
N PHE A 212 7.43 -9.14 -25.60
CA PHE A 212 6.23 -9.15 -24.77
C PHE A 212 5.11 -9.96 -25.41
N LYS A 213 4.84 -9.70 -26.70
CA LYS A 213 3.83 -10.44 -27.47
C LYS A 213 4.12 -11.94 -27.47
N LYS A 214 5.36 -12.36 -27.72
CA LYS A 214 5.76 -13.78 -27.69
C LYS A 214 5.56 -14.43 -26.33
N ILE A 215 5.95 -13.75 -25.25
CA ILE A 215 5.82 -14.28 -23.88
C ILE A 215 4.35 -14.50 -23.54
N TYR A 216 3.51 -13.51 -23.86
CA TYR A 216 2.10 -13.56 -23.53
C TYR A 216 1.32 -14.51 -24.46
N SER A 217 1.70 -14.63 -25.74
CA SER A 217 1.11 -15.62 -26.65
C SER A 217 1.51 -17.06 -26.33
N ASN A 218 2.71 -17.28 -25.80
CA ASN A 218 3.23 -18.63 -25.51
C ASN A 218 2.68 -19.26 -24.22
N GLN A 219 1.83 -18.57 -23.46
CA GLN A 219 1.10 -19.18 -22.34
C GLN A 219 -0.07 -20.10 -22.78
N LEU A 220 -0.26 -20.35 -24.09
CA LEU A 220 -1.21 -21.35 -24.61
C LEU A 220 -0.57 -22.68 -25.08
N ASN A 221 0.76 -22.81 -25.15
CA ASN A 221 1.42 -24.02 -25.67
C ASN A 221 2.09 -24.91 -24.59
N PHE A 222 1.62 -24.89 -23.35
CA PHE A 222 2.01 -25.90 -22.35
C PHE A 222 1.25 -27.23 -22.49
N LYS A 223 0.45 -27.42 -23.55
CA LYS A 223 -0.22 -28.69 -23.85
C LYS A 223 0.53 -29.62 -24.82
N ASP A 224 1.54 -29.13 -25.54
CA ASP A 224 2.25 -29.93 -26.55
C ASP A 224 3.61 -30.46 -26.07
N SER A 225 3.82 -30.53 -24.75
CA SER A 225 5.03 -31.14 -24.15
C SER A 225 4.72 -32.38 -23.29
N LEU A 226 3.54 -32.98 -23.49
CA LEU A 226 3.18 -34.30 -22.98
C LEU A 226 2.66 -35.17 -24.14
N GLU A 227 3.53 -35.43 -25.12
CA GLU A 227 3.47 -36.64 -25.97
C GLU A 227 4.88 -37.24 -26.08
#